data_AF-A0A915JYQ5-F1
#
_entry.id   AF-A0A915JYQ5-F1
#
_cell.length_a   1.000
_cell.length_b   1.000
_cell.length_c   1.000
_cell.angle_alpha   90.00
_cell.angle_beta   90.00
_cell.angle_gamma   90.00
#
_symmetry.space_group_name_H-M   'P 1'
#
loop_
_entity.id
_entity.type
_entity.pdbx_description
1 polymer ?
#
loop_
_entity_poly.entity_id
_entity_poly.type
_entity_poly.pdbx_seq_one_letter_code
_entity_poly.pdbx_strand_id
1 'polypeptide(L)'
;MCMHCALDVCIDCFYARLREEKRTLRALNRILDEKISLYKIDSDKINYLLPLPGDQDTSKEVGPRNSRLPLFSYLFGKDVLILESPKNPLNIFLFQHHWYKGKPVVINRVLQDLEPMMWRPTILEEKCAGRSTEGTIVDCRTGAVIENFDVSLFWAGFLDCHKRIDGSDGRKLLLKLKDWPSGDKFSELLQEHFQKFCKALPLPQYTHPNSGQFNLATNLPSFCIEPDLGPKLYIAYEMIFEPNKGTTNLHLDVSDAVNVLVNVTTPANINPSYLYCAILKHLEEQDLDPADLERARKCPSRIGALWTIFKPEDSETIRMYLHELAAEDRKSDCDDPIHDQMLYLDVPLRKRLETERGVRGYSFVQMLGDAVFIPAGAAHQVQNLLCCVKVAEDFVSPEGISYCATIAGEFRNLTKAHTNHEDKLQLPNVILHSLRKAASVLNENGLQGSAS
;
A
#
# COMPACT_ATOMS: atom_id res chain seq x y z
N MET A 1 22.03 -6.84 25.20
CA MET A 1 22.62 -5.50 24.93
C MET A 1 23.97 -5.58 24.21
N CYS A 2 24.00 -5.09 22.97
CA CYS A 2 25.21 -4.84 22.18
C CYS A 2 26.06 -3.73 22.83
N MET A 3 27.37 -3.94 22.98
CA MET A 3 28.29 -2.95 23.57
C MET A 3 28.53 -1.70 22.71
N HIS A 4 28.00 -1.64 21.47
CA HIS A 4 28.14 -0.49 20.58
C HIS A 4 26.93 0.44 20.54
N CYS A 5 25.71 -0.06 20.72
CA CYS A 5 24.48 0.73 20.56
C CYS A 5 23.43 0.51 21.65
N ALA A 6 23.71 -0.29 22.68
CA ALA A 6 22.81 -0.60 23.79
C ALA A 6 21.44 -1.22 23.42
N LEU A 7 21.19 -1.58 22.15
CA LEU A 7 20.04 -2.39 21.73
C LEU A 7 20.28 -3.88 21.99
N ASP A 8 19.21 -4.66 22.17
CA ASP A 8 19.33 -6.06 22.59
C ASP A 8 19.92 -7.00 21.54
N VAL A 9 19.69 -6.74 20.25
CA VAL A 9 20.38 -7.39 19.13
C VAL A 9 20.50 -6.39 17.97
N CYS A 10 21.71 -5.90 17.65
CA CYS A 10 21.93 -5.16 16.40
C CYS A 10 21.98 -6.13 15.20
N ILE A 11 21.73 -5.64 13.98
CA ILE A 11 21.64 -6.49 12.79
C ILE A 11 22.95 -7.25 12.50
N ASP A 12 24.11 -6.67 12.83
CA ASP A 12 25.41 -7.33 12.71
C ASP A 12 25.57 -8.47 13.72
N CYS A 13 25.11 -8.26 14.96
CA CYS A 13 25.02 -9.31 15.97
C CYS A 13 23.99 -10.38 15.57
N PHE A 14 22.88 -10.01 14.92
CA PHE A 14 21.89 -10.93 14.37
C PHE A 14 22.50 -11.79 13.26
N TYR A 15 23.21 -11.21 12.30
CA TYR A 15 23.91 -11.94 11.24
C TYR A 15 25.07 -12.81 11.78
N ALA A 16 25.77 -12.37 12.83
CA ALA A 16 26.77 -13.19 13.52
C ALA A 16 26.13 -14.41 14.21
N ARG A 17 24.98 -14.21 14.88
CA ARG A 17 24.23 -15.28 15.56
C ARG A 17 23.55 -16.25 14.59
N LEU A 18 23.06 -15.75 13.45
CA LEU A 18 22.62 -16.53 12.29
C LEU A 18 23.75 -17.42 11.73
N ARG A 19 25.00 -16.93 11.72
CA ARG A 19 26.17 -17.74 11.30
C ARG A 19 26.53 -18.82 12.31
N GLU A 20 26.34 -18.58 13.61
CA GLU A 20 26.55 -19.57 14.68
C GLU A 20 25.40 -20.62 14.72
N GLU A 21 24.17 -20.23 14.39
CA GLU A 21 23.00 -21.12 14.30
C GLU A 21 22.91 -21.92 12.98
N LYS A 22 24.05 -22.15 12.30
CA LYS A 22 24.13 -23.03 11.11
C LYS A 22 23.60 -24.46 11.35
N ARG A 23 23.46 -24.91 12.60
CA ARG A 23 22.81 -26.19 12.94
C ARG A 23 21.28 -26.08 12.98
N THR A 24 20.74 -25.01 13.54
CA THR A 24 19.29 -24.75 13.63
C THR A 24 18.69 -24.42 12.27
N LEU A 25 19.40 -23.64 11.43
CA LEU A 25 19.00 -23.38 10.03
C LEU A 25 19.06 -24.62 9.15
N ARG A 26 20.01 -25.54 9.37
CA ARG A 26 20.01 -26.82 8.63
C ARG A 26 18.86 -27.72 9.06
N ALA A 27 18.48 -27.72 10.34
CA ALA A 27 17.31 -28.45 10.82
C ALA A 27 16.00 -27.84 10.30
N LEU A 28 15.87 -26.50 10.33
CA LEU A 28 14.75 -25.77 9.73
C LEU A 28 14.68 -25.96 8.22
N ASN A 29 15.80 -25.89 7.49
CA ASN A 29 15.83 -26.16 6.05
C ASN A 29 15.50 -27.62 5.73
N ARG A 30 15.87 -28.60 6.57
CA ARG A 30 15.45 -30.01 6.38
C ARG A 30 13.94 -30.17 6.58
N ILE A 31 13.39 -29.54 7.61
CA ILE A 31 11.95 -29.55 7.91
C ILE A 31 11.17 -28.78 6.85
N LEU A 32 11.71 -27.66 6.36
CA LEU A 32 11.14 -26.85 5.29
C LEU A 32 11.25 -27.59 3.95
N ASP A 33 12.35 -28.26 3.61
CA ASP A 33 12.46 -29.04 2.36
C ASP A 33 11.52 -30.27 2.39
N GLU A 34 11.40 -30.96 3.53
CA GLU A 34 10.47 -32.08 3.68
C GLU A 34 8.98 -31.64 3.70
N LYS A 35 8.66 -30.49 4.31
CA LYS A 35 7.27 -29.97 4.39
C LYS A 35 6.87 -29.11 3.19
N ILE A 36 7.75 -28.34 2.57
CA ILE A 36 7.48 -27.59 1.33
C ILE A 36 7.29 -28.56 0.16
N SER A 37 7.91 -29.74 0.18
CA SER A 37 7.58 -30.81 -0.77
C SER A 37 6.10 -31.26 -0.66
N LEU A 38 5.43 -31.07 0.48
CA LEU A 38 4.00 -31.33 0.66
C LEU A 38 3.10 -30.14 0.23
N TYR A 39 3.67 -28.93 0.13
CA TYR A 39 2.97 -27.70 -0.27
C TYR A 39 3.37 -27.18 -1.67
N LYS A 40 4.10 -27.97 -2.48
CA LYS A 40 4.13 -27.77 -3.93
C LYS A 40 2.73 -27.99 -4.46
N ILE A 41 1.93 -26.92 -4.46
CA ILE A 41 0.72 -26.83 -5.24
C ILE A 41 1.19 -26.82 -6.68
N ASP A 42 1.19 -28.01 -7.26
CA ASP A 42 1.35 -28.24 -8.67
C ASP A 42 0.35 -27.33 -9.41
N SER A 43 0.85 -26.47 -10.29
CA SER A 43 0.04 -25.55 -11.08
C SER A 43 -1.05 -26.29 -11.87
N ASP A 44 -0.82 -27.55 -12.19
CA ASP A 44 -1.79 -28.41 -12.86
C ASP A 44 -2.88 -28.91 -11.89
N LYS A 45 -2.61 -28.99 -10.58
CA LYS A 45 -3.59 -29.37 -9.54
C LYS A 45 -4.59 -28.29 -9.16
N ILE A 46 -4.28 -27.01 -9.41
CA ILE A 46 -5.27 -25.93 -9.26
C ILE A 46 -6.39 -26.10 -10.29
N ASN A 47 -6.08 -26.59 -11.50
CA ASN A 47 -7.08 -26.85 -12.54
C ASN A 47 -8.04 -28.00 -12.16
N TYR A 48 -7.60 -28.98 -11.35
CA TYR A 48 -8.45 -30.07 -10.86
C TYR A 48 -9.41 -29.66 -9.73
N LEU A 49 -9.20 -28.48 -9.10
CA LEU A 49 -10.13 -27.91 -8.11
C LEU A 49 -11.23 -27.04 -8.76
N LEU A 50 -11.18 -26.85 -10.07
CA LEU A 50 -12.19 -26.14 -10.87
C LEU A 50 -13.02 -27.18 -11.64
N PRO A 51 -14.36 -27.22 -11.51
CA PRO A 51 -15.16 -28.14 -12.31
C PRO A 51 -15.15 -27.69 -13.78
N LEU A 52 -14.78 -28.61 -14.67
CA LEU A 52 -14.90 -28.43 -16.12
C LEU A 52 -16.37 -28.39 -16.55
N PRO A 53 -16.74 -27.62 -17.60
CA PRO A 53 -18.11 -27.55 -18.07
C PRO A 53 -18.41 -28.73 -19.00
N GLY A 54 -19.29 -29.63 -18.57
CA GLY A 54 -19.88 -30.64 -19.43
C GLY A 54 -20.02 -32.01 -18.77
N ASP A 55 -21.09 -32.20 -17.99
CA ASP A 55 -21.94 -33.38 -18.15
C ASP A 55 -23.31 -33.10 -17.50
N GLN A 56 -24.32 -32.99 -18.36
CA GLN A 56 -25.73 -32.95 -17.98
C GLN A 56 -26.26 -34.38 -17.94
N ASP A 57 -26.80 -34.79 -16.78
CA ASP A 57 -28.06 -35.53 -16.57
C ASP A 57 -28.00 -36.25 -15.21
N THR A 58 -29.02 -36.36 -14.35
CA THR A 58 -30.45 -36.07 -14.39
C THR A 58 -30.94 -35.80 -12.94
N SER A 59 -31.96 -34.96 -12.82
CA SER A 59 -32.99 -34.94 -11.75
C SER A 59 -32.54 -35.00 -10.28
N LYS A 60 -32.41 -33.82 -9.66
CA LYS A 60 -33.01 -33.49 -8.35
C LYS A 60 -32.84 -31.99 -8.11
N GLU A 61 -33.96 -31.29 -7.96
CA GLU A 61 -33.99 -29.87 -7.61
C GLU A 61 -33.19 -29.63 -6.32
N VAL A 62 -32.06 -28.93 -6.46
CA VAL A 62 -31.31 -28.33 -5.35
C VAL A 62 -31.10 -26.88 -5.76
N GLY A 63 -31.57 -25.94 -4.92
CA GLY A 63 -31.50 -24.49 -5.14
C GLY A 63 -30.07 -23.97 -5.37
N PRO A 64 -29.92 -22.68 -5.74
CA PRO A 64 -28.69 -22.16 -6.32
C PRO A 64 -27.52 -22.28 -5.33
N ARG A 65 -26.60 -23.20 -5.62
CA ARG A 65 -25.27 -23.26 -5.01
C ARG A 65 -24.50 -22.03 -5.47
N ASN A 66 -24.59 -20.92 -4.73
CA ASN A 66 -23.68 -19.80 -4.86
C ASN A 66 -22.24 -20.31 -4.77
N SER A 67 -21.44 -20.04 -5.80
CA SER A 67 -20.06 -20.50 -5.95
C SER A 67 -19.21 -20.06 -4.75
N ARG A 68 -18.59 -21.03 -4.05
CA ARG A 68 -17.59 -20.77 -3.01
C ARG A 68 -16.29 -20.17 -3.56
N LEU A 69 -16.07 -20.25 -4.87
CA LEU A 69 -14.84 -19.80 -5.52
C LEU A 69 -14.73 -18.27 -5.52
N PRO A 70 -13.51 -17.73 -5.34
CA PRO A 70 -13.29 -16.28 -5.41
C PRO A 70 -13.56 -15.78 -6.83
N LEU A 71 -14.24 -14.63 -6.92
CA LEU A 71 -14.35 -13.89 -8.17
C LEU A 71 -13.12 -13.00 -8.31
N PHE A 72 -12.38 -13.19 -9.39
CA PHE A 72 -11.16 -12.46 -9.66
C PHE A 72 -10.97 -12.21 -11.15
N SER A 73 -10.18 -11.20 -11.46
CA SER A 73 -9.70 -10.89 -12.81
C SER A 73 -8.25 -10.43 -12.74
N TYR A 74 -7.64 -10.22 -13.91
CA TYR A 74 -6.28 -9.71 -14.03
C TYR A 74 -6.25 -8.50 -14.94
N LEU A 75 -5.38 -7.56 -14.62
CA LEU A 75 -4.92 -6.54 -15.55
C LEU A 75 -3.51 -6.88 -16.03
N PHE A 76 -3.12 -6.35 -17.18
CA PHE A 76 -1.77 -6.45 -17.72
C PHE A 76 -1.25 -7.89 -17.79
N GLY A 77 -2.04 -8.82 -18.36
CA GLY A 77 -1.58 -10.18 -18.59
C GLY A 77 -1.19 -10.98 -17.33
N LYS A 78 -1.79 -10.67 -16.17
CA LYS A 78 -1.54 -11.24 -14.82
C LYS A 78 -0.46 -10.55 -13.99
N ASP A 79 -0.23 -9.26 -14.21
CA ASP A 79 0.66 -8.48 -13.34
C ASP A 79 -0.08 -7.80 -12.19
N VAL A 80 -1.36 -7.47 -12.36
CA VAL A 80 -2.21 -6.96 -11.26
C VAL A 80 -3.38 -7.89 -11.05
N LEU A 81 -3.52 -8.43 -9.84
CA LEU A 81 -4.65 -9.28 -9.46
C LEU A 81 -5.78 -8.41 -8.92
N ILE A 82 -7.00 -8.60 -9.43
CA ILE A 82 -8.21 -7.94 -8.94
C ILE A 82 -9.10 -8.97 -8.27
N LEU A 83 -9.38 -8.79 -6.98
CA LEU A 83 -10.33 -9.60 -6.22
C LEU A 83 -11.63 -8.84 -6.03
N GLU A 84 -12.76 -9.39 -6.44
CA GLU A 84 -14.02 -8.65 -6.49
C GLU A 84 -14.83 -8.69 -5.19
N SER A 85 -14.54 -9.66 -4.31
CA SER A 85 -15.27 -9.89 -3.07
C SER A 85 -14.30 -9.90 -1.88
N PRO A 86 -14.30 -8.87 -1.01
CA PRO A 86 -13.27 -8.71 0.02
C PRO A 86 -13.31 -9.78 1.11
N LYS A 87 -14.49 -10.36 1.36
CA LYS A 87 -14.74 -11.32 2.43
C LYS A 87 -14.64 -12.79 1.99
N ASN A 88 -14.29 -13.08 0.74
CA ASN A 88 -14.14 -14.47 0.32
C ASN A 88 -12.91 -15.10 1.01
N PRO A 89 -13.07 -16.15 1.84
CA PRO A 89 -11.97 -16.74 2.60
C PRO A 89 -10.90 -17.39 1.71
N LEU A 90 -11.22 -17.73 0.46
CA LEU A 90 -10.29 -18.33 -0.49
C LEU A 90 -9.41 -17.29 -1.21
N ASN A 91 -9.67 -15.98 -1.03
CA ASN A 91 -8.84 -14.92 -1.57
C ASN A 91 -7.38 -15.05 -1.14
N ILE A 92 -7.13 -15.59 0.06
CA ILE A 92 -5.79 -15.71 0.62
C ILE A 92 -4.85 -16.54 -0.27
N PHE A 93 -5.37 -17.58 -0.94
CA PHE A 93 -4.55 -18.45 -1.79
C PHE A 93 -4.12 -17.76 -3.09
N LEU A 94 -5.05 -17.03 -3.72
CA LEU A 94 -4.75 -16.23 -4.91
C LEU A 94 -3.82 -15.07 -4.54
N PHE A 95 -4.09 -14.41 -3.42
CA PHE A 95 -3.26 -13.35 -2.88
C PHE A 95 -1.83 -13.84 -2.66
N GLN A 96 -1.62 -14.91 -1.89
CA GLN A 96 -0.28 -15.45 -1.62
C GLN A 96 0.48 -15.80 -2.91
N HIS A 97 -0.19 -16.42 -3.88
CA HIS A 97 0.42 -16.74 -5.17
C HIS A 97 0.86 -15.50 -5.97
N HIS A 98 0.17 -14.38 -5.80
CA HIS A 98 0.52 -13.13 -6.47
C HIS A 98 1.55 -12.34 -5.67
N TRP A 99 1.38 -12.30 -4.35
CA TRP A 99 2.16 -11.54 -3.39
C TRP A 99 3.61 -12.01 -3.29
N TYR A 100 3.85 -13.33 -3.32
CA TYR A 100 5.22 -13.87 -3.31
C TYR A 100 6.07 -13.40 -4.51
N LYS A 101 5.42 -12.99 -5.62
CA LYS A 101 6.07 -12.48 -6.82
C LYS A 101 6.30 -10.96 -6.77
N GLY A 102 6.04 -10.32 -5.63
CA GLY A 102 6.16 -8.87 -5.48
C GLY A 102 5.21 -8.08 -6.37
N LYS A 103 4.01 -8.64 -6.65
CA LYS A 103 3.03 -8.01 -7.54
C LYS A 103 1.87 -7.37 -6.78
N PRO A 104 1.37 -6.20 -7.21
CA PRO A 104 0.27 -5.52 -6.54
C PRO A 104 -1.05 -6.27 -6.70
N VAL A 105 -1.93 -6.10 -5.70
CA VAL A 105 -3.28 -6.68 -5.66
C VAL A 105 -4.28 -5.57 -5.36
N VAL A 106 -5.43 -5.58 -6.04
CA VAL A 106 -6.55 -4.70 -5.72
C VAL A 106 -7.73 -5.54 -5.25
N ILE A 107 -8.32 -5.17 -4.12
CA ILE A 107 -9.53 -5.80 -3.59
C ILE A 107 -10.66 -4.77 -3.64
N ASN A 108 -11.67 -5.05 -4.46
CA ASN A 108 -12.78 -4.13 -4.68
C ASN A 108 -13.82 -4.22 -3.56
N ARG A 109 -14.67 -3.19 -3.46
CA ARG A 109 -15.91 -3.18 -2.65
C ARG A 109 -15.74 -3.31 -1.13
N VAL A 110 -14.58 -2.94 -0.58
CA VAL A 110 -14.31 -2.92 0.87
C VAL A 110 -15.21 -1.91 1.60
N LEU A 111 -15.67 -0.85 0.92
CA LEU A 111 -16.48 0.22 1.51
C LEU A 111 -17.74 -0.26 2.24
N GLN A 112 -18.35 -1.37 1.83
CA GLN A 112 -19.57 -1.89 2.46
C GLN A 112 -19.38 -2.22 3.95
N ASP A 113 -18.14 -2.49 4.35
CA ASP A 113 -17.77 -2.87 5.71
C ASP A 113 -17.25 -1.69 6.53
N LEU A 114 -17.04 -0.53 5.89
CA LEU A 114 -16.40 0.67 6.46
C LEU A 114 -17.40 1.73 6.95
N GLU A 115 -18.71 1.49 6.88
CA GLU A 115 -19.74 2.50 7.23
C GLU A 115 -19.50 3.86 6.52
N PRO A 116 -19.72 3.94 5.19
CA PRO A 116 -19.21 5.03 4.34
C PRO A 116 -19.55 6.46 4.79
N MET A 117 -20.60 6.65 5.59
CA MET A 117 -21.00 7.96 6.11
C MET A 117 -20.00 8.56 7.09
N MET A 118 -19.26 7.73 7.85
CA MET A 118 -18.31 8.20 8.86
C MET A 118 -17.05 8.82 8.25
N TRP A 119 -16.74 8.48 7.01
CA TRP A 119 -15.57 8.95 6.26
C TRP A 119 -15.84 10.20 5.43
N ARG A 120 -17.00 10.84 5.63
CA ARG A 120 -17.32 12.10 4.93
C ARG A 120 -16.41 13.23 5.42
N PRO A 121 -15.96 14.13 4.53
CA PRO A 121 -15.12 15.26 4.89
C PRO A 121 -15.68 16.09 6.05
N THR A 122 -16.99 16.35 6.07
CA THR A 122 -17.65 17.12 7.14
C THR A 122 -17.55 16.42 8.50
N ILE A 123 -17.65 15.09 8.55
CA ILE A 123 -17.53 14.33 9.79
C ILE A 123 -16.09 14.32 10.28
N LEU A 124 -15.13 14.15 9.37
CA LEU A 124 -13.69 14.20 9.70
C LEU A 124 -13.26 15.59 10.17
N GLU A 125 -13.78 16.65 9.55
CA GLU A 125 -13.59 18.04 9.98
C GLU A 125 -14.16 18.28 11.38
N GLU A 126 -15.42 17.89 11.64
CA GLU A 126 -16.07 18.04 12.94
C GLU A 126 -15.31 17.32 14.06
N LYS A 127 -14.82 16.10 13.81
CA LYS A 127 -14.02 15.34 14.78
C LYS A 127 -12.72 16.04 15.18
N CYS A 128 -12.31 17.04 14.41
CA CYS A 128 -11.06 17.76 14.59
C CYS A 128 -11.27 19.26 14.78
N ALA A 129 -12.51 19.69 15.01
CA ALA A 129 -12.84 21.05 15.41
C ALA A 129 -12.05 21.42 16.69
N GLY A 130 -11.23 22.47 16.59
CA GLY A 130 -10.35 22.92 17.68
C GLY A 130 -8.88 22.48 17.57
N ARG A 131 -8.53 21.66 16.58
CA ARG A 131 -7.14 21.21 16.28
C ARG A 131 -6.68 21.69 14.90
N SER A 132 -7.12 22.89 14.50
CA SER A 132 -6.94 23.42 13.14
C SER A 132 -5.49 23.67 12.72
N THR A 133 -4.52 23.55 13.63
CA THR A 133 -3.09 23.70 13.35
C THR A 133 -2.33 22.36 13.40
N GLU A 134 -3.01 21.25 13.71
CA GLU A 134 -2.41 19.92 13.73
C GLU A 134 -2.50 19.31 12.33
N GLY A 135 -1.37 19.23 11.63
CA GLY A 135 -1.24 18.61 10.31
C GLY A 135 -0.28 19.36 9.40
N THR A 136 0.43 18.63 8.54
CA THR A 136 1.33 19.25 7.55
C THR A 136 0.58 19.44 6.24
N ILE A 137 0.36 20.68 5.83
CA ILE A 137 -0.25 21.00 4.54
C ILE A 137 0.85 21.18 3.50
N VAL A 138 0.67 20.58 2.33
CA VAL A 138 1.62 20.65 1.22
C VAL A 138 0.90 21.04 -0.06
N ASP A 139 1.46 21.99 -0.81
CA ASP A 139 1.04 22.25 -2.19
C ASP A 139 1.62 21.18 -3.12
N CYS A 140 0.76 20.33 -3.68
CA CYS A 140 1.13 19.23 -4.56
C CYS A 140 1.82 19.70 -5.86
N ARG A 141 1.64 20.95 -6.28
CA ARG A 141 2.28 21.46 -7.50
C ARG A 141 3.79 21.68 -7.30
N THR A 142 4.15 22.25 -6.15
CA THR A 142 5.50 22.72 -5.83
C THR A 142 6.24 21.82 -4.84
N GLY A 143 5.52 21.02 -4.06
CA GLY A 143 6.06 20.28 -2.92
C GLY A 143 6.29 21.15 -1.67
N ALA A 144 5.92 22.43 -1.70
CA ALA A 144 6.14 23.35 -0.59
C ALA A 144 5.21 23.02 0.58
N VAL A 145 5.79 22.91 1.77
CA VAL A 145 5.06 22.83 3.04
C VAL A 145 4.53 24.23 3.38
N ILE A 146 3.26 24.31 3.75
CA ILE A 146 2.62 25.57 4.15
C ILE A 146 2.54 25.62 5.68
N GLU A 147 3.37 26.47 6.26
CA GLU A 147 3.42 26.66 7.72
C GLU A 147 2.20 27.42 8.25
N ASN A 148 1.80 27.11 9.49
CA ASN A 148 0.70 27.78 10.20
C ASN A 148 -0.63 27.84 9.43
N PHE A 149 -0.91 26.79 8.65
CA PHE A 149 -2.13 26.70 7.86
C PHE A 149 -3.32 26.28 8.72
N ASP A 150 -4.45 26.97 8.57
CA ASP A 150 -5.72 26.59 9.20
C ASP A 150 -6.38 25.45 8.40
N VAL A 151 -6.37 24.24 8.97
CA VAL A 151 -6.94 23.03 8.36
C VAL A 151 -8.44 23.18 8.03
N SER A 152 -9.19 24.09 8.67
CA SER A 152 -10.58 24.36 8.27
C SER A 152 -10.67 24.97 6.87
N LEU A 153 -9.69 25.78 6.46
CA LEU A 153 -9.59 26.31 5.09
C LEU A 153 -9.30 25.21 4.07
N PHE A 154 -8.57 24.17 4.49
CA PHE A 154 -8.35 22.98 3.66
C PHE A 154 -9.68 22.25 3.44
N TRP A 155 -10.46 21.98 4.48
CA TRP A 155 -11.76 21.32 4.33
C TRP A 155 -12.77 22.15 3.53
N ALA A 156 -12.79 23.48 3.73
CA ALA A 156 -13.59 24.38 2.92
C ALA A 156 -13.22 24.31 1.43
N GLY A 157 -11.92 24.29 1.10
CA GLY A 157 -11.42 24.15 -0.27
C GLY A 157 -11.54 22.73 -0.86
N PHE A 158 -11.60 21.71 0.00
CA PHE A 158 -11.86 20.32 -0.36
C PHE A 158 -13.30 20.15 -0.86
N LEU A 159 -14.25 20.79 -0.16
CA LEU A 159 -15.67 20.74 -0.46
C LEU A 159 -16.11 21.76 -1.52
N ASP A 160 -15.39 22.87 -1.71
CA ASP A 160 -15.74 23.94 -2.64
C ASP A 160 -14.49 24.53 -3.30
N CYS A 161 -14.37 24.38 -4.62
CA CYS A 161 -13.18 24.82 -5.34
C CYS A 161 -12.99 26.35 -5.34
N HIS A 162 -14.05 27.14 -5.14
CA HIS A 162 -13.95 28.61 -5.05
C HIS A 162 -13.36 29.08 -3.72
N LYS A 163 -13.49 28.27 -2.66
CA LYS A 163 -12.93 28.56 -1.33
C LYS A 163 -11.46 28.17 -1.19
N ARG A 164 -10.87 27.58 -2.23
CA ARG A 164 -9.44 27.27 -2.24
C ARG A 164 -8.61 28.56 -2.13
N ILE A 165 -7.52 28.45 -1.40
CA ILE A 165 -6.59 29.55 -1.19
C ILE A 165 -5.82 29.82 -2.48
N ASP A 166 -5.59 31.09 -2.79
CA ASP A 166 -4.77 31.51 -3.91
C ASP A 166 -3.27 31.40 -3.54
N GLY A 167 -2.48 30.85 -4.46
CA GLY A 167 -1.03 30.85 -4.38
C GLY A 167 -0.44 32.19 -4.78
N SER A 168 0.88 32.33 -4.60
CA SER A 168 1.62 33.54 -4.96
C SER A 168 1.57 33.87 -6.46
N ASP A 169 1.27 32.88 -7.31
CA ASP A 169 1.11 33.02 -8.76
C ASP A 169 -0.33 33.37 -9.18
N GLY A 170 -1.23 33.62 -8.22
CA GLY A 170 -2.63 33.93 -8.45
C GLY A 170 -3.50 32.73 -8.84
N ARG A 171 -2.95 31.51 -8.89
CA ARG A 171 -3.72 30.28 -9.11
C ARG A 171 -4.11 29.65 -7.80
N LYS A 172 -5.26 28.95 -7.77
CA LYS A 172 -5.68 28.16 -6.61
C LYS A 172 -4.64 27.09 -6.28
N LEU A 173 -4.31 26.97 -4.99
CA LEU A 173 -3.42 25.93 -4.46
C LEU A 173 -4.10 24.56 -4.53
N LEU A 174 -3.30 23.53 -4.81
CA LEU A 174 -3.74 22.14 -4.84
C LEU A 174 -3.12 21.40 -3.66
N LEU A 175 -3.88 21.25 -2.59
CA LEU A 175 -3.33 20.89 -1.29
C LEU A 175 -3.49 19.40 -0.98
N LYS A 176 -2.54 18.87 -0.22
CA LYS A 176 -2.68 17.64 0.56
C LYS A 176 -2.42 17.90 2.03
N LEU A 177 -3.12 17.13 2.86
CA LEU A 177 -2.92 17.04 4.30
C LEU A 177 -2.12 15.76 4.58
N LYS A 178 -0.87 15.94 4.99
CA LYS A 178 0.13 14.89 5.23
C LYS A 178 0.23 14.59 6.73
N ASP A 179 0.50 13.31 7.04
CA ASP A 179 0.80 12.79 8.38
C ASP A 179 -0.26 13.21 9.40
N TRP A 180 -1.53 13.02 9.02
CA TRP A 180 -2.65 13.45 9.82
C TRP A 180 -3.41 12.25 10.41
N PRO A 181 -3.75 12.28 11.71
CA PRO A 181 -3.39 13.31 12.70
C PRO A 181 -1.90 13.33 13.06
N SER A 182 -1.35 14.53 13.27
CA SER A 182 0.07 14.71 13.59
C SER A 182 0.28 14.66 15.11
N GLY A 183 1.02 13.67 15.61
CA GLY A 183 1.44 13.58 17.02
C GLY A 183 0.61 12.62 17.88
N ASP A 184 -0.71 12.60 17.72
CA ASP A 184 -1.59 11.61 18.36
C ASP A 184 -1.74 10.37 17.49
N LYS A 185 -1.82 9.17 18.09
CA LYS A 185 -2.12 7.96 17.30
C LYS A 185 -3.52 8.08 16.69
N PHE A 186 -3.70 7.63 15.45
CA PHE A 186 -5.03 7.59 14.80
C PHE A 186 -6.07 6.90 15.68
N SER A 187 -5.66 5.86 16.42
CA SER A 187 -6.48 5.13 17.38
C SER A 187 -6.93 5.94 18.61
N GLU A 188 -6.26 7.04 18.93
CA GLU A 188 -6.59 7.94 20.03
C GLU A 188 -7.54 9.05 19.56
N LEU A 189 -7.23 9.70 18.44
CA LEU A 189 -8.06 10.80 17.92
C LEU A 189 -9.36 10.30 17.27
N LEU A 190 -9.27 9.24 16.47
CA LEU A 190 -10.36 8.71 15.65
C LEU A 190 -10.65 7.26 16.03
N GLN A 191 -10.83 7.00 17.33
CA GLN A 191 -10.99 5.65 17.88
C GLN A 191 -12.08 4.82 17.19
N GLU A 192 -13.24 5.41 16.91
CA GLU A 192 -14.34 4.71 16.22
C GLU A 192 -13.95 4.36 14.78
N HIS A 193 -13.35 5.31 14.04
CA HIS A 193 -12.82 5.07 12.69
C HIS A 193 -11.77 3.98 12.68
N PHE A 194 -10.87 3.96 13.68
CA PHE A 194 -9.84 2.94 13.81
C PHE A 194 -10.45 1.54 13.94
N GLN A 195 -11.38 1.37 14.88
CA GLN A 195 -12.02 0.07 15.12
C GLN A 195 -12.79 -0.42 13.88
N LYS A 196 -13.51 0.48 13.20
CA LYS A 196 -14.26 0.13 11.98
C LYS A 196 -13.33 -0.20 10.82
N PHE A 197 -12.25 0.57 10.68
CA PHE A 197 -11.24 0.35 9.65
C PHE A 197 -10.54 -1.00 9.81
N CYS A 198 -9.96 -1.29 10.99
CA CYS A 198 -9.29 -2.55 11.24
C CYS A 198 -10.21 -3.76 11.06
N LYS A 199 -11.49 -3.64 11.42
CA LYS A 199 -12.50 -4.69 11.22
C LYS A 199 -12.84 -4.93 9.74
N ALA A 200 -12.75 -3.89 8.91
CA ALA A 200 -13.08 -3.94 7.49
C ALA A 200 -11.89 -4.26 6.59
N LEU A 201 -10.66 -4.26 7.12
CA LEU A 201 -9.47 -4.59 6.36
C LEU A 201 -9.62 -5.95 5.66
N PRO A 202 -9.45 -6.01 4.33
CA PRO A 202 -9.47 -7.28 3.62
C PRO A 202 -8.20 -8.07 3.92
N LEU A 203 -8.26 -9.40 3.78
CA LEU A 203 -7.17 -10.31 4.14
C LEU A 203 -6.62 -10.05 5.56
N PRO A 204 -7.47 -10.08 6.61
CA PRO A 204 -7.07 -9.73 7.98
C PRO A 204 -5.94 -10.61 8.53
N GLN A 205 -5.69 -11.78 7.91
CA GLN A 205 -4.52 -12.61 8.22
C GLN A 205 -3.20 -11.88 7.96
N TYR A 206 -3.15 -10.96 6.99
CA TYR A 206 -1.99 -10.11 6.67
C TYR A 206 -2.12 -8.70 7.25
N THR A 207 -3.31 -8.12 7.20
CA THR A 207 -3.48 -6.68 7.38
C THR A 207 -3.89 -6.29 8.79
N HIS A 208 -4.45 -7.20 9.59
CA HIS A 208 -4.91 -6.81 10.92
C HIS A 208 -3.73 -6.56 11.87
N PRO A 209 -3.61 -5.36 12.50
CA PRO A 209 -2.42 -4.97 13.27
C PRO A 209 -2.17 -5.82 14.53
N ASN A 210 -3.24 -6.30 15.18
CA ASN A 210 -3.12 -7.07 16.42
C ASN A 210 -3.37 -8.58 16.30
N SER A 211 -3.92 -9.06 15.18
CA SER A 211 -4.38 -10.46 15.06
C SER A 211 -4.01 -11.14 13.74
N GLY A 212 -3.32 -10.45 12.84
CA GLY A 212 -2.86 -11.01 11.57
C GLY A 212 -1.83 -12.12 11.78
N GLN A 213 -2.17 -13.35 11.41
CA GLN A 213 -1.30 -14.52 11.54
C GLN A 213 -0.03 -14.43 10.68
N PHE A 214 -0.14 -13.77 9.52
CA PHE A 214 0.95 -13.48 8.59
C PHE A 214 1.42 -12.03 8.70
N ASN A 215 0.89 -11.23 9.64
CA ASN A 215 1.50 -9.95 9.97
C ASN A 215 2.61 -10.18 11.00
N LEU A 216 3.86 -10.17 10.57
CA LEU A 216 4.99 -10.46 11.45
C LEU A 216 5.15 -9.44 12.57
N ALA A 217 4.71 -8.19 12.36
CA ALA A 217 4.74 -7.15 13.39
C ALA A 217 3.92 -7.52 14.64
N THR A 218 2.88 -8.35 14.50
CA THR A 218 2.06 -8.84 15.63
C THR A 218 2.85 -9.71 16.63
N ASN A 219 4.07 -10.13 16.27
CA ASN A 219 4.89 -10.97 17.13
C ASN A 219 5.81 -10.17 18.06
N LEU A 220 5.87 -8.84 17.90
CA LEU A 220 6.63 -7.98 18.79
C LEU A 220 6.05 -8.01 20.21
N PRO A 221 6.85 -8.31 21.25
CA PRO A 221 6.41 -8.20 22.62
C PRO A 221 6.15 -6.75 23.04
N SER A 222 5.33 -6.55 24.07
CA SER A 222 4.98 -5.23 24.59
C SER A 222 6.14 -4.43 25.19
N PHE A 223 7.29 -5.06 25.47
CA PHE A 223 8.49 -4.37 25.91
C PHE A 223 9.31 -3.78 24.75
N CYS A 224 9.05 -4.20 23.51
CA CYS A 224 9.61 -3.57 22.32
C CYS A 224 8.90 -2.25 22.04
N ILE A 225 9.58 -1.32 21.38
CA ILE A 225 8.92 -0.09 20.91
C ILE A 225 8.07 -0.51 19.70
N GLU A 226 6.78 -0.20 19.77
CA GLU A 226 5.84 -0.50 18.70
C GLU A 226 6.20 0.29 17.44
N PRO A 227 6.34 -0.37 16.28
CA PRO A 227 6.56 0.32 15.02
C PRO A 227 5.32 1.13 14.63
N ASP A 228 5.53 2.30 14.05
CA ASP A 228 4.44 3.14 13.55
C ASP A 228 3.93 2.62 12.19
N LEU A 229 3.11 1.57 12.24
CA LEU A 229 2.48 0.92 11.09
C LEU A 229 1.13 1.54 10.70
N GLY A 230 0.72 2.63 11.37
CA GLY A 230 -0.54 3.30 11.11
C GLY A 230 -1.72 2.80 11.97
N PRO A 231 -2.97 3.01 11.51
CA PRO A 231 -3.34 3.53 10.18
C PRO A 231 -3.04 5.02 10.01
N LYS A 232 -2.86 5.45 8.76
CA LYS A 232 -2.59 6.84 8.37
C LYS A 232 -3.60 7.35 7.35
N LEU A 233 -4.01 8.62 7.49
CA LEU A 233 -4.88 9.27 6.51
C LEU A 233 -4.06 10.00 5.43
N TYR A 234 -4.53 9.85 4.20
CA TYR A 234 -4.02 10.55 3.03
C TYR A 234 -5.17 11.31 2.37
N ILE A 235 -5.20 12.62 2.58
CA ILE A 235 -6.30 13.49 2.17
C ILE A 235 -5.75 14.56 1.25
N ALA A 236 -6.29 14.66 0.03
CA ALA A 236 -5.81 15.64 -0.94
C ALA A 236 -6.87 16.01 -1.97
N TYR A 237 -6.72 17.19 -2.56
CA TYR A 237 -7.54 17.65 -3.67
C TYR A 237 -7.27 16.84 -4.95
N GLU A 238 -8.08 17.05 -5.97
CA GLU A 238 -7.83 16.55 -7.33
C GLU A 238 -6.71 17.33 -8.04
N MET A 239 -5.96 16.62 -8.89
CA MET A 239 -4.84 17.14 -9.68
C MET A 239 -5.13 17.05 -11.20
N ILE A 240 -6.39 16.89 -11.61
CA ILE A 240 -6.74 16.59 -13.00
C ILE A 240 -6.30 17.67 -14.01
N PHE A 241 -6.19 18.92 -13.58
CA PHE A 241 -5.73 20.04 -14.41
C PHE A 241 -4.21 20.25 -14.38
N GLU A 242 -3.47 19.35 -13.72
CA GLU A 242 -2.01 19.29 -13.65
C GLU A 242 -1.55 17.85 -14.01
N PRO A 243 -1.76 17.40 -15.26
CA PRO A 243 -1.70 15.98 -15.64
C PRO A 243 -0.32 15.33 -15.43
N ASN A 244 0.75 16.14 -15.39
CA ASN A 244 2.13 15.69 -15.19
C ASN A 244 2.59 15.75 -13.71
N LYS A 245 1.67 15.98 -12.78
CA LYS A 245 1.94 16.09 -11.34
C LYS A 245 1.12 15.08 -10.55
N GLY A 246 1.75 14.50 -9.52
CA GLY A 246 1.09 13.61 -8.56
C GLY A 246 0.67 14.34 -7.29
N THR A 247 -0.29 13.76 -6.57
CA THR A 247 -0.51 14.09 -5.15
C THR A 247 0.58 13.45 -4.28
N THR A 248 1.03 12.27 -4.69
CA THR A 248 2.18 11.57 -4.09
C THR A 248 3.15 11.25 -5.21
N ASN A 249 4.34 11.83 -5.14
CA ASN A 249 5.42 11.57 -6.08
C ASN A 249 5.94 10.14 -5.92
N LEU A 250 6.80 9.72 -6.85
CA LEU A 250 7.41 8.41 -6.81
C LEU A 250 8.23 8.23 -5.53
N HIS A 251 7.92 7.18 -4.78
CA HIS A 251 8.62 6.78 -3.57
C HIS A 251 8.43 5.27 -3.35
N LEU A 252 9.09 4.72 -2.35
CA LEU A 252 8.88 3.35 -1.89
C LEU A 252 8.82 3.32 -0.36
N ASP A 253 8.15 2.30 0.16
CA ASP A 253 8.02 2.06 1.60
C ASP A 253 8.84 0.84 2.03
N VAL A 254 9.29 0.86 3.28
CA VAL A 254 10.04 -0.26 3.88
C VAL A 254 9.14 -1.47 4.07
N SER A 255 7.91 -1.26 4.53
CA SER A 255 6.91 -2.29 4.84
C SER A 255 5.95 -2.51 3.68
N ASP A 256 5.21 -3.60 3.75
CA ASP A 256 4.03 -3.79 2.92
C ASP A 256 2.92 -2.82 3.36
N ALA A 257 2.03 -2.46 2.44
CA ALA A 257 0.91 -1.56 2.77
C ALA A 257 -0.40 -1.97 2.08
N VAL A 258 -1.51 -1.66 2.73
CA VAL A 258 -2.85 -1.67 2.12
C VAL A 258 -3.46 -0.28 2.21
N ASN A 259 -3.79 0.30 1.06
CA ASN A 259 -4.40 1.63 0.95
C ASN A 259 -5.87 1.51 0.51
N VAL A 260 -6.80 1.99 1.33
CA VAL A 260 -8.23 1.94 1.06
C VAL A 260 -8.76 3.34 0.75
N LEU A 261 -9.43 3.48 -0.40
CA LEU A 261 -10.13 4.72 -0.75
C LEU A 261 -11.52 4.75 -0.09
N VAL A 262 -11.65 5.53 0.98
CA VAL A 262 -12.85 5.56 1.83
C VAL A 262 -13.82 6.67 1.48
N ASN A 263 -13.36 7.73 0.80
CA ASN A 263 -14.22 8.80 0.31
C ASN A 263 -13.68 9.40 -0.99
N VAL A 264 -14.59 9.71 -1.92
CA VAL A 264 -14.35 10.57 -3.08
C VAL A 264 -15.35 11.71 -3.05
N THR A 265 -14.88 12.91 -3.35
CA THR A 265 -15.70 14.13 -3.36
C THR A 265 -15.50 14.86 -4.67
N THR A 266 -16.61 15.23 -5.31
CA THR A 266 -16.59 16.27 -6.35
C THR A 266 -16.79 17.61 -5.66
N PRO A 267 -15.84 18.56 -5.74
CA PRO A 267 -16.00 19.87 -5.14
C PRO A 267 -17.28 20.57 -5.63
N ALA A 268 -17.88 21.41 -4.81
CA ALA A 268 -18.88 22.37 -5.27
C ALA A 268 -18.24 23.35 -6.27
N ASN A 269 -19.08 24.01 -7.06
CA ASN A 269 -18.69 25.01 -8.06
C ASN A 269 -17.82 24.48 -9.23
N ILE A 270 -17.73 23.16 -9.40
CA ILE A 270 -17.29 22.53 -10.65
C ILE A 270 -18.44 21.70 -11.25
N ASN A 271 -18.63 21.77 -12.56
CA ASN A 271 -19.64 20.94 -13.21
C ASN A 271 -19.17 19.46 -13.19
N PRO A 272 -19.92 18.53 -12.56
CA PRO A 272 -19.47 17.15 -12.44
C PRO A 272 -19.31 16.44 -13.80
N SER A 273 -20.21 16.69 -14.76
CA SER A 273 -20.12 16.09 -16.09
C SER A 273 -18.87 16.53 -16.84
N TYR A 274 -18.50 17.81 -16.74
CA TYR A 274 -17.25 18.33 -17.31
C TYR A 274 -16.04 17.68 -16.63
N LEU A 275 -16.03 17.63 -15.30
CA LEU A 275 -14.94 17.03 -14.54
C LEU A 275 -14.74 15.55 -14.90
N TYR A 276 -15.82 14.76 -14.93
CA TYR A 276 -15.76 13.35 -15.30
C TYR A 276 -15.29 13.14 -16.74
N CYS A 277 -15.71 14.01 -17.67
CA CYS A 277 -15.22 13.96 -19.05
C CYS A 277 -13.71 14.22 -19.13
N ALA A 278 -13.22 15.24 -18.41
CA ALA A 278 -11.79 15.54 -18.33
C ALA A 278 -10.99 14.38 -17.72
N ILE A 279 -11.51 13.76 -16.65
CA ILE A 279 -10.91 12.57 -16.03
C ILE A 279 -10.82 11.41 -17.03
N LEU A 280 -11.91 11.07 -17.72
CA LEU A 280 -11.91 9.95 -18.66
C LEU A 280 -10.95 10.18 -19.83
N LYS A 281 -10.88 11.42 -20.36
CA LYS A 281 -9.90 11.78 -21.39
C LYS A 281 -8.47 11.64 -20.89
N HIS A 282 -8.19 12.11 -19.67
CA HIS A 282 -6.87 11.95 -19.06
C HIS A 282 -6.50 10.47 -18.93
N LEU A 283 -7.43 9.62 -18.46
CA LEU A 283 -7.20 8.18 -18.30
C LEU A 283 -6.94 7.45 -19.62
N GLU A 284 -7.53 7.88 -20.74
CA GLU A 284 -7.23 7.36 -22.08
C GLU A 284 -5.75 7.54 -22.47
N GLU A 285 -5.07 8.50 -21.87
CA GLU A 285 -3.66 8.81 -22.16
C GLU A 285 -2.68 8.04 -21.24
N GLN A 286 -3.16 7.34 -20.19
CA GLN A 286 -2.32 6.79 -19.09
C GLN A 286 -1.77 5.36 -19.28
N ASP A 287 -1.92 4.75 -20.47
CA ASP A 287 -1.54 3.35 -20.74
C ASP A 287 -2.22 2.34 -19.78
N LEU A 288 -3.52 2.52 -19.55
CA LEU A 288 -4.31 1.62 -18.71
C LEU A 288 -4.67 0.32 -19.45
N ASP A 289 -4.89 -0.73 -18.68
CA ASP A 289 -5.57 -1.92 -19.18
C ASP A 289 -7.00 -1.55 -19.66
N PRO A 290 -7.43 -1.97 -20.87
CA PRO A 290 -8.75 -1.65 -21.40
C PRO A 290 -9.90 -2.04 -20.46
N ALA A 291 -9.76 -3.12 -19.69
CA ALA A 291 -10.79 -3.56 -18.76
C ALA A 291 -10.96 -2.57 -17.59
N ASP A 292 -9.86 -1.96 -17.12
CA ASP A 292 -9.90 -0.98 -16.04
C ASP A 292 -10.41 0.39 -16.53
N LEU A 293 -10.05 0.79 -17.75
CA LEU A 293 -10.62 1.99 -18.38
C LEU A 293 -12.14 1.85 -18.57
N GLU A 294 -12.62 0.69 -19.02
CA GLU A 294 -14.04 0.40 -19.14
C GLU A 294 -14.75 0.38 -17.78
N ARG A 295 -14.09 -0.14 -16.73
CA ARG A 295 -14.58 -0.07 -15.35
C ARG A 295 -14.76 1.38 -14.89
N ALA A 296 -13.80 2.25 -15.18
CA ALA A 296 -13.86 3.67 -14.87
C ALA A 296 -15.00 4.39 -15.62
N ARG A 297 -15.19 4.10 -16.93
CA ARG A 297 -16.28 4.67 -17.74
C ARG A 297 -17.67 4.34 -17.22
N LYS A 298 -17.88 3.14 -16.69
CA LYS A 298 -19.17 2.70 -16.15
C LYS A 298 -19.61 3.48 -14.92
N CYS A 299 -18.67 3.98 -14.11
CA CYS A 299 -19.01 4.71 -12.89
C CYS A 299 -18.02 5.85 -12.59
N PRO A 300 -18.02 6.94 -13.39
CA PRO A 300 -17.02 8.00 -13.25
C PRO A 300 -17.05 8.71 -11.90
N SER A 301 -18.22 8.78 -11.26
CA SER A 301 -18.39 9.39 -9.93
C SER A 301 -17.69 8.63 -8.80
N ARG A 302 -17.22 7.39 -9.05
CA ARG A 302 -16.46 6.60 -8.09
C ARG A 302 -14.95 6.63 -8.35
N ILE A 303 -14.48 7.27 -9.41
CA ILE A 303 -13.05 7.38 -9.71
C ILE A 303 -12.39 8.24 -8.63
N GLY A 304 -11.36 7.72 -7.96
CA GLY A 304 -10.63 8.49 -6.95
C GLY A 304 -9.25 8.90 -7.42
N ALA A 305 -8.37 7.92 -7.61
CA ALA A 305 -6.96 8.16 -7.89
C ALA A 305 -6.41 7.23 -8.97
N LEU A 306 -5.43 7.73 -9.71
CA LEU A 306 -4.59 6.95 -10.61
C LEU A 306 -3.33 6.53 -9.84
N TRP A 307 -3.04 5.24 -9.85
CA TRP A 307 -1.83 4.65 -9.30
C TRP A 307 -0.91 4.24 -10.44
N THR A 308 0.39 4.33 -10.21
CA THR A 308 1.39 3.57 -10.96
C THR A 308 2.28 2.86 -9.95
N ILE A 309 2.41 1.53 -10.06
CA ILE A 309 3.25 0.70 -9.19
C ILE A 309 4.27 -0.05 -10.04
N PHE A 310 5.53 -0.06 -9.61
CA PHE A 310 6.63 -0.81 -10.21
C PHE A 310 6.96 -2.05 -9.35
N LYS A 311 7.66 -3.03 -9.93
CA LYS A 311 8.09 -4.20 -9.15
C LYS A 311 9.18 -3.79 -8.15
N PRO A 312 9.22 -4.39 -6.95
CA PRO A 312 10.31 -4.17 -6.00
C PRO A 312 11.71 -4.39 -6.59
N GLU A 313 11.83 -5.38 -7.48
CA GLU A 313 13.06 -5.75 -8.18
C GLU A 313 13.61 -4.64 -9.10
N ASP A 314 12.76 -3.72 -9.55
CA ASP A 314 13.13 -2.64 -10.48
C ASP A 314 13.60 -1.37 -9.77
N SER A 315 13.53 -1.31 -8.43
CA SER A 315 13.80 -0.12 -7.61
C SER A 315 15.17 0.51 -7.88
N GLU A 316 16.24 -0.28 -7.97
CA GLU A 316 17.59 0.23 -8.26
C GLU A 316 17.71 0.79 -9.68
N THR A 317 17.11 0.12 -10.67
CA THR A 317 17.10 0.61 -12.05
C THR A 317 16.35 1.94 -12.16
N ILE A 318 15.25 2.09 -11.42
CA ILE A 318 14.50 3.35 -11.34
C ILE A 318 15.36 4.43 -10.69
N ARG A 319 16.05 4.13 -9.59
CA ARG A 319 16.94 5.06 -8.90
C ARG A 319 18.02 5.60 -9.84
N MET A 320 18.70 4.72 -10.57
CA MET A 320 19.70 5.10 -11.57
C MET A 320 19.11 6.02 -12.66
N TYR A 321 17.93 5.67 -13.18
CA TYR A 321 17.24 6.49 -14.18
C TYR A 321 16.88 7.89 -13.65
N LEU A 322 16.45 8.00 -12.39
CA LEU A 322 16.15 9.30 -11.78
C LEU A 322 17.39 10.18 -11.59
N HIS A 323 18.54 9.59 -11.24
CA HIS A 323 19.81 10.35 -11.17
C HIS A 323 20.21 10.89 -12.55
N GLU A 324 20.03 10.11 -13.63
CA GLU A 324 20.29 10.57 -14.99
C GLU A 324 19.38 11.76 -15.37
N LEU A 325 18.09 11.68 -15.05
CA LEU A 325 17.15 12.79 -15.27
C LEU A 325 17.53 14.05 -14.46
N ALA A 326 17.96 13.89 -13.21
CA ALA A 326 18.40 15.01 -12.38
C ALA A 326 19.65 15.71 -12.95
N ALA A 327 20.58 14.92 -13.50
CA ALA A 327 21.77 15.42 -14.17
C ALA A 327 21.45 16.15 -15.48
N GLU A 328 20.47 15.66 -16.27
CA GLU A 328 19.96 16.33 -17.48
C GLU A 328 19.38 17.72 -17.17
N ASP A 329 18.63 17.83 -16.07
CA ASP A 329 17.95 19.07 -15.63
C ASP A 329 18.86 20.07 -14.88
N ARG A 330 20.15 19.75 -14.67
CA ARG A 330 21.10 20.53 -13.84
C ARG A 330 20.57 20.84 -12.43
N LYS A 331 19.75 19.96 -11.86
CA LYS A 331 19.35 20.06 -10.45
C LYS A 331 20.51 19.62 -9.57
N SER A 332 20.57 20.15 -8.34
CA SER A 332 21.60 19.78 -7.35
C SER A 332 21.61 18.27 -7.14
N ASP A 333 22.78 17.69 -6.85
CA ASP A 333 22.91 16.30 -6.41
C ASP A 333 21.90 16.01 -5.29
N CYS A 334 20.94 15.11 -5.57
CA CYS A 334 20.07 14.53 -4.56
C CYS A 334 20.72 13.22 -4.09
N ASP A 335 20.69 12.94 -2.79
CA ASP A 335 21.29 11.72 -2.23
C ASP A 335 20.54 10.48 -2.72
N ASP A 336 19.21 10.48 -2.67
CA ASP A 336 18.37 9.41 -3.26
C ASP A 336 17.04 9.99 -3.78
N PRO A 337 16.81 10.03 -5.10
CA PRO A 337 15.65 10.67 -5.70
C PRO A 337 14.32 9.95 -5.41
N ILE A 338 14.34 8.66 -5.06
CA ILE A 338 13.15 7.91 -4.65
C ILE A 338 12.80 8.27 -3.20
N HIS A 339 13.80 8.32 -2.31
CA HIS A 339 13.56 8.68 -0.91
C HIS A 339 13.22 10.16 -0.72
N ASP A 340 13.76 11.03 -1.58
CA ASP A 340 13.48 12.47 -1.57
C ASP A 340 12.10 12.80 -2.17
N GLN A 341 11.39 11.81 -2.74
CA GLN A 341 10.04 11.95 -3.31
C GLN A 341 9.92 13.11 -4.31
N MET A 342 10.95 13.31 -5.14
CA MET A 342 11.11 14.55 -5.91
C MET A 342 10.30 14.60 -7.20
N LEU A 343 10.04 13.45 -7.81
CA LEU A 343 9.53 13.37 -9.18
C LEU A 343 8.26 12.51 -9.29
N TYR A 344 7.33 12.97 -10.12
CA TYR A 344 6.25 12.15 -10.65
C TYR A 344 6.60 11.75 -12.09
N LEU A 345 6.59 10.46 -12.39
CA LEU A 345 6.85 9.95 -13.73
C LEU A 345 5.58 10.07 -14.58
N ASP A 346 5.51 11.09 -15.42
CA ASP A 346 4.44 11.26 -16.40
C ASP A 346 4.51 10.21 -17.53
N VAL A 347 3.55 10.23 -18.46
CA VAL A 347 3.46 9.22 -19.54
C VAL A 347 4.74 9.17 -20.40
N PRO A 348 5.30 10.29 -20.89
CA PRO A 348 6.59 10.27 -21.59
C PRO A 348 7.72 9.63 -20.78
N LEU A 349 7.88 10.00 -19.51
CA LEU A 349 8.95 9.45 -18.68
C LEU A 349 8.79 7.96 -18.41
N ARG A 350 7.55 7.47 -18.19
CA ARG A 350 7.28 6.04 -18.02
C ARG A 350 7.57 5.25 -19.29
N LYS A 351 7.21 5.78 -20.46
CA LYS A 351 7.52 5.14 -21.76
C LYS A 351 9.02 5.10 -22.04
N ARG A 352 9.76 6.16 -21.69
CA ARG A 352 11.22 6.20 -21.79
C ARG A 352 11.86 5.16 -20.87
N LEU A 353 11.44 5.10 -19.60
CA LEU A 353 11.89 4.09 -18.64
C LEU A 353 11.65 2.66 -19.15
N GLU A 354 10.46 2.37 -19.71
CA GLU A 354 10.17 1.04 -20.26
C GLU A 354 11.03 0.72 -21.49
N THR A 355 11.22 1.68 -22.40
CA THR A 355 11.97 1.47 -23.64
C THR A 355 13.48 1.35 -23.41
N GLU A 356 14.05 2.19 -22.55
CA GLU A 356 15.50 2.28 -22.33
C GLU A 356 16.02 1.33 -21.26
N ARG A 357 15.17 0.92 -20.31
CA ARG A 357 15.55 0.10 -19.15
C ARG A 357 14.75 -1.19 -19.01
N GLY A 358 13.70 -1.39 -19.80
CA GLY A 358 12.83 -2.56 -19.69
C GLY A 358 11.94 -2.56 -18.43
N VAL A 359 11.86 -1.43 -17.72
CA VAL A 359 11.09 -1.30 -16.47
C VAL A 359 9.69 -0.78 -16.78
N ARG A 360 8.69 -1.62 -16.56
CA ARG A 360 7.27 -1.28 -16.79
C ARG A 360 6.56 -0.97 -15.49
N GLY A 361 5.92 0.18 -15.42
CA GLY A 361 4.99 0.54 -14.34
C GLY A 361 3.56 0.11 -14.68
N TYR A 362 2.84 -0.43 -13.70
CA TYR A 362 1.45 -0.84 -13.83
C TYR A 362 0.53 0.28 -13.39
N SER A 363 -0.13 0.93 -14.34
CA SER A 363 -1.03 2.05 -14.06
C SER A 363 -2.49 1.60 -14.00
N PHE A 364 -3.21 1.91 -12.92
CA PHE A 364 -4.61 1.52 -12.74
C PHE A 364 -5.37 2.51 -11.85
N VAL A 365 -6.69 2.52 -11.98
CA VAL A 365 -7.60 3.41 -11.26
C VAL A 365 -8.00 2.78 -9.93
N GLN A 366 -7.81 3.51 -8.84
CA GLN A 366 -8.43 3.20 -7.56
C GLN A 366 -9.81 3.88 -7.51
N MET A 367 -10.87 3.06 -7.48
CA MET A 367 -12.24 3.54 -7.30
C MET A 367 -12.66 3.51 -5.83
N LEU A 368 -13.68 4.28 -5.48
CA LEU A 368 -14.22 4.34 -4.13
C LEU A 368 -14.51 2.93 -3.59
N GLY A 369 -13.88 2.57 -2.48
CA GLY A 369 -13.99 1.26 -1.85
C GLY A 369 -12.99 0.21 -2.33
N ASP A 370 -12.07 0.56 -3.22
CA ASP A 370 -10.96 -0.32 -3.59
C ASP A 370 -9.84 -0.22 -2.55
N ALA A 371 -9.31 -1.39 -2.16
CA ALA A 371 -8.10 -1.52 -1.35
C ALA A 371 -6.94 -1.96 -2.25
N VAL A 372 -5.91 -1.13 -2.35
CA VAL A 372 -4.69 -1.37 -3.13
C VAL A 372 -3.63 -1.91 -2.19
N PHE A 373 -3.10 -3.09 -2.48
CA PHE A 373 -1.99 -3.70 -1.76
C PHE A 373 -0.69 -3.41 -2.49
N ILE A 374 0.28 -2.83 -1.78
CA ILE A 374 1.59 -2.41 -2.26
C ILE A 374 2.68 -3.25 -1.59
N PRO A 375 3.45 -4.06 -2.34
CA PRO A 375 4.53 -4.84 -1.76
C PRO A 375 5.64 -3.94 -1.20
N ALA A 376 6.30 -4.39 -0.13
CA ALA A 376 7.49 -3.75 0.40
C ALA A 376 8.54 -3.50 -0.70
N GLY A 377 9.11 -2.29 -0.74
CA GLY A 377 10.10 -1.89 -1.74
C GLY A 377 9.55 -1.62 -3.15
N ALA A 378 8.25 -1.79 -3.40
CA ALA A 378 7.65 -1.41 -4.68
C ALA A 378 7.58 0.12 -4.82
N ALA A 379 8.34 0.67 -5.76
CA ALA A 379 8.23 2.09 -6.09
C ALA A 379 6.82 2.39 -6.65
N HIS A 380 6.20 3.48 -6.19
CA HIS A 380 4.86 3.83 -6.59
C HIS A 380 4.58 5.34 -6.48
N GLN A 381 3.58 5.79 -7.25
CA GLN A 381 3.14 7.18 -7.31
C GLN A 381 1.61 7.25 -7.45
N VAL A 382 1.02 8.37 -7.01
CA VAL A 382 -0.43 8.55 -6.96
C VAL A 382 -0.82 9.93 -7.46
N GLN A 383 -1.85 9.98 -8.30
CA GLN A 383 -2.49 11.22 -8.74
C GLN A 383 -4.00 11.16 -8.44
N ASN A 384 -4.49 12.05 -7.58
CA ASN A 384 -5.93 12.19 -7.36
C ASN A 384 -6.63 12.77 -8.59
N LEU A 385 -7.71 12.11 -9.00
CA LEU A 385 -8.59 12.51 -10.09
C LEU A 385 -9.84 13.22 -9.56
N LEU A 386 -10.28 12.84 -8.35
CA LEU A 386 -11.23 13.58 -7.50
C LEU A 386 -10.60 13.88 -6.14
N CYS A 387 -11.19 14.79 -5.35
CA CYS A 387 -10.82 14.94 -3.95
C CYS A 387 -10.97 13.60 -3.23
N CYS A 388 -9.92 13.12 -2.56
CA CYS A 388 -9.92 11.79 -1.96
C CYS A 388 -9.59 11.83 -0.47
N VAL A 389 -10.23 10.95 0.29
CA VAL A 389 -9.77 10.49 1.61
C VAL A 389 -9.39 9.02 1.47
N LYS A 390 -8.13 8.70 1.77
CA LYS A 390 -7.63 7.33 1.82
C LYS A 390 -7.11 7.03 3.21
N VAL A 391 -7.24 5.78 3.63
CA VAL A 391 -6.66 5.26 4.87
C VAL A 391 -5.72 4.13 4.50
N ALA A 392 -4.48 4.14 4.98
CA ALA A 392 -3.58 3.02 4.77
C ALA A 392 -3.15 2.38 6.09
N GLU A 393 -2.93 1.08 6.05
CA GLU A 393 -2.32 0.28 7.12
C GLU A 393 -1.07 -0.38 6.57
N ASP A 394 0.03 -0.30 7.31
CA ASP A 394 1.26 -1.01 7.00
C ASP A 394 1.28 -2.37 7.71
N PHE A 395 1.93 -3.35 7.08
CA PHE A 395 2.13 -4.67 7.68
C PHE A 395 3.47 -5.24 7.22
N VAL A 396 3.91 -6.32 7.88
CA VAL A 396 5.14 -7.02 7.49
C VAL A 396 4.78 -8.45 7.15
N SER A 397 4.74 -8.79 5.86
CA SER A 397 4.50 -10.17 5.41
C SER A 397 5.78 -11.02 5.45
N PRO A 398 5.67 -12.35 5.60
CA PRO A 398 6.78 -13.28 5.39
C PRO A 398 7.42 -13.14 4.02
N GLU A 399 6.60 -12.91 2.98
CA GLU A 399 7.03 -12.78 1.59
C GLU A 399 7.83 -11.48 1.34
N GLY A 400 7.46 -10.38 2.00
CA GLY A 400 8.09 -9.06 1.85
C GLY A 400 9.33 -8.83 2.71
N ILE A 401 9.64 -9.73 3.65
CA ILE A 401 10.64 -9.48 4.69
C ILE A 401 12.06 -9.25 4.16
N SER A 402 12.43 -9.89 3.04
CA SER A 402 13.72 -9.68 2.39
C SER A 402 13.81 -8.28 1.80
N TYR A 403 12.74 -7.81 1.16
CA TYR A 403 12.67 -6.44 0.65
C TYR A 403 12.71 -5.43 1.80
N CYS A 404 11.96 -5.67 2.89
CA CYS A 404 12.02 -4.83 4.09
C CYS A 404 13.46 -4.69 4.60
N ALA A 405 14.24 -5.78 4.62
CA ALA A 405 15.61 -5.79 5.10
C ALA A 405 16.57 -5.03 4.16
N THR A 406 16.41 -5.20 2.85
CA THR A 406 17.18 -4.46 1.84
C THR A 406 16.93 -2.97 1.96
N ILE A 407 15.67 -2.54 1.92
CA ILE A 407 15.29 -1.13 1.99
C ILE A 407 15.68 -0.50 3.34
N ALA A 408 15.48 -1.20 4.46
CA ALA A 408 15.95 -0.72 5.76
C ALA A 408 17.48 -0.58 5.82
N GLY A 409 18.22 -1.40 5.06
CA GLY A 409 19.66 -1.25 4.88
C GLY A 409 20.02 -0.01 4.05
N GLU A 410 19.28 0.26 2.98
CA GLU A 410 19.44 1.47 2.14
C GLU A 410 19.25 2.76 2.96
N PHE A 411 18.18 2.85 3.75
CA PHE A 411 17.92 4.02 4.62
C PHE A 411 19.06 4.33 5.59
N ARG A 412 19.72 3.29 6.13
CA ARG A 412 20.87 3.46 7.04
C ARG A 412 22.13 3.95 6.34
N ASN A 413 22.23 3.75 5.02
CA ASN A 413 23.36 4.20 4.20
C ASN A 413 23.19 5.63 3.67
N LEU A 414 22.00 6.25 3.82
CA LEU A 414 21.79 7.66 3.50
C LEU A 414 22.68 8.56 4.38
N THR A 415 22.89 9.82 4.04
CA THR A 415 23.68 10.74 4.87
C THR A 415 22.95 11.02 6.19
N LYS A 416 23.66 11.18 7.32
CA LYS A 416 23.03 11.41 8.66
C LYS A 416 22.10 12.64 8.72
N ALA A 417 22.16 13.52 7.73
CA ALA A 417 21.28 14.68 7.58
C ALA A 417 19.93 14.33 6.91
N HIS A 418 19.79 13.13 6.35
CA HIS A 418 18.56 12.64 5.71
C HIS A 418 17.49 12.33 6.76
N THR A 419 16.26 12.77 6.52
CA THR A 419 15.15 12.74 7.49
C THR A 419 14.66 11.33 7.84
N ASN A 420 15.10 10.29 7.12
CA ASN A 420 14.64 8.91 7.26
C ASN A 420 15.67 7.93 7.86
N HIS A 421 16.66 8.41 8.63
CA HIS A 421 17.73 7.58 9.20
C HIS A 421 17.33 6.54 10.25
N GLU A 422 16.16 6.69 10.89
CA GLU A 422 15.78 5.85 12.03
C GLU A 422 15.06 4.56 11.61
N ASP A 423 15.42 3.43 12.23
CA ASP A 423 14.75 2.13 12.07
C ASP A 423 13.35 2.17 12.73
N LYS A 424 12.39 2.73 12.00
CA LYS A 424 10.98 2.88 12.44
C LYS A 424 10.25 1.53 12.56
N LEU A 425 10.74 0.48 11.89
CA LEU A 425 10.06 -0.82 11.79
C LEU A 425 10.51 -1.81 12.88
N GLN A 426 11.66 -1.58 13.51
CA GLN A 426 12.31 -2.56 14.40
C GLN A 426 12.49 -3.94 13.76
N LEU A 427 12.84 -3.96 12.47
CA LEU A 427 12.81 -5.18 11.66
C LEU A 427 13.60 -6.37 12.29
N PRO A 428 14.78 -6.18 12.92
CA PRO A 428 15.47 -7.29 13.60
C PRO A 428 14.67 -7.92 14.73
N ASN A 429 13.93 -7.11 15.50
CA ASN A 429 13.06 -7.61 16.58
C ASN A 429 11.86 -8.36 16.00
N VAL A 430 11.25 -7.82 14.95
CA VAL A 430 10.15 -8.48 14.23
C VAL A 430 10.58 -9.88 13.81
N ILE A 431 11.71 -9.99 13.09
CA ILE A 431 12.25 -11.27 12.61
C ILE A 431 12.52 -12.24 13.77
N LEU A 432 13.25 -11.79 14.80
CA LEU A 432 13.64 -12.62 15.92
C LEU A 432 12.42 -13.21 16.66
N HIS A 433 11.42 -12.38 16.95
CA HIS A 433 10.25 -12.80 17.69
C HIS A 433 9.29 -13.65 16.85
N SER A 434 9.18 -13.38 15.55
CA SER A 434 8.50 -14.26 14.61
C SER A 434 9.13 -15.66 14.56
N LEU A 435 10.45 -15.75 14.46
CA LEU A 435 11.17 -17.04 14.46
C LEU A 435 10.99 -17.80 15.78
N ARG A 436 11.07 -17.11 16.92
CA ARG A 436 10.83 -17.73 18.25
C ARG A 436 9.42 -18.30 18.36
N LYS A 437 8.40 -17.57 17.92
CA LYS A 437 7.01 -18.04 17.93
C LYS A 437 6.83 -19.25 17.01
N ALA A 438 7.37 -19.19 15.79
CA ALA A 438 7.34 -20.31 14.86
C ALA A 438 8.02 -21.56 15.45
N ALA A 439 9.17 -21.40 16.10
CA ALA A 439 9.88 -22.49 16.76
C ALA A 439 9.09 -23.09 17.93
N SER A 440 8.43 -22.26 18.77
CA SER A 440 7.57 -22.75 19.87
C SER A 440 6.44 -23.61 19.34
N VAL A 441 5.72 -23.12 18.33
CA VAL A 441 4.60 -23.85 17.69
C VAL A 441 5.07 -25.16 17.07
N LEU A 442 6.23 -25.18 16.42
CA LEU A 442 6.78 -26.41 15.85
C LEU A 442 7.22 -27.42 16.92
N ASN A 443 7.79 -26.96 18.03
CA ASN A 443 8.19 -27.82 19.14
C ASN A 443 6.98 -28.40 19.89
N GLU A 444 5.94 -27.60 20.12
CA GLU A 444 4.68 -28.04 20.73
C GLU A 444 3.96 -29.10 19.88
N ASN A 445 3.92 -28.90 18.56
CA ASN A 445 3.33 -29.86 17.62
C ASN A 445 4.22 -31.11 17.39
N GLY A 446 5.53 -30.98 17.54
CA GLY A 446 6.48 -32.10 17.49
C GLY A 446 6.34 -33.05 18.68
N LEU A 447 5.96 -32.54 19.86
CA LEU A 447 5.68 -33.34 21.05
C LEU A 447 4.33 -34.09 20.99
N GLN A 448 3.37 -33.59 20.22
CA GLN A 448 2.08 -34.28 20.00
C GLN A 448 2.17 -35.37 18.92
N GLY A 449 3.12 -35.28 17.98
CA GLY A 449 3.33 -36.29 16.92
C GLY A 449 4.13 -37.52 17.33
N SER A 450 4.71 -37.55 18.52
CA SER A 450 5.45 -38.72 19.07
C SER A 450 4.64 -39.57 20.05
N ALA A 451 3.33 -39.29 20.19
CA ALA A 451 2.41 -40.04 21.02
C ALA A 451 1.22 -40.54 20.19
N SER A 452 1.49 -41.36 19.17
CA SER A 452 0.49 -42.20 18.50
C SER A 452 1.15 -43.46 17.95
#